data_AF-A0A6A4D7E9-F1
#
_entry.id   AF-A0A6A4D7E9-F1
#
_cell.length_a   1.000
_cell.length_b   1.000
_cell.length_c   1.000
_cell.angle_alpha   90.00
_cell.angle_beta   90.00
_cell.angle_gamma   90.00
#
_symmetry.space_group_name_H-M   'P 1'
#
loop_
_entity.id
_entity.type
_entity.pdbx_description
1 polymer ?
#
loop_
_entity_poly.entity_id
_entity_poly.type
_entity_poly.pdbx_seq_one_letter_code
_entity_poly.pdbx_strand_id
1 'polypeptide(L)'
;MKFTLPEETFLPVNLSKEKQAALIEEAETVIRQTIAANEEFIAGGATFQDPKWKLVRAKEGLRVYRQRRSANRTTRASTKVQIPSTPQSQSSSLSFKRRGRTASDMHWALTRKPHYLRSPGTAFKTG
;
A
#
# COMPACT_ATOMS: atom_id res chain seq x y z
N MET A 1 -11.15 20.86 -22.42
CA MET A 1 -12.00 19.80 -23.01
C MET A 1 -13.03 19.39 -21.97
N LYS A 2 -14.33 19.43 -22.30
CA LYS A 2 -15.42 19.03 -21.39
C LYS A 2 -15.88 17.64 -21.84
N PHE A 3 -15.67 16.61 -21.04
CA PHE A 3 -16.20 15.27 -21.30
C PHE A 3 -17.62 15.22 -20.71
N THR A 4 -18.62 15.30 -21.58
CA THR A 4 -20.03 15.19 -21.18
C THR A 4 -20.51 13.77 -21.47
N LEU A 5 -20.81 13.03 -20.41
CA LEU A 5 -21.44 11.73 -20.51
C LEU A 5 -22.90 11.92 -20.97
N PRO A 6 -23.38 11.19 -22.00
CA PRO A 6 -24.80 11.12 -22.32
C PRO A 6 -25.65 10.73 -21.09
N GLU A 7 -26.89 11.23 -21.03
CA GLU A 7 -27.83 11.05 -19.92
C GLU A 7 -28.01 9.57 -19.49
N GLU A 8 -27.90 8.64 -20.45
CA GLU A 8 -28.15 7.19 -20.30
C GLU A 8 -26.85 6.37 -20.15
N THR A 9 -25.71 6.98 -19.82
CA THR A 9 -24.43 6.24 -19.86
C THR A 9 -24.35 5.12 -18.83
N PHE A 10 -25.06 5.24 -17.71
CA PHE A 10 -25.13 4.21 -16.68
C PHE A 10 -26.58 3.82 -16.43
N LEU A 11 -26.98 2.70 -17.01
CA LEU A 11 -28.31 2.14 -16.78
C LEU A 11 -28.49 1.69 -15.31
N PRO A 12 -29.70 1.79 -14.75
CA PRO A 12 -29.98 1.31 -13.41
C PRO A 12 -29.69 -0.19 -13.28
N VAL A 13 -28.87 -0.57 -12.31
CA VAL A 13 -28.56 -1.96 -12.02
C VAL A 13 -29.67 -2.53 -11.13
N ASN A 14 -30.48 -3.43 -11.68
CA ASN A 14 -31.49 -4.17 -10.93
C ASN A 14 -30.94 -5.52 -10.47
N LEU A 15 -30.74 -5.68 -9.16
CA LEU A 15 -30.28 -6.93 -8.56
C LEU A 15 -31.46 -7.72 -8.00
N SER A 16 -31.43 -9.05 -8.13
CA SER A 16 -32.37 -9.91 -7.39
C SER A 16 -32.14 -9.76 -5.89
N LYS A 17 -33.19 -10.01 -5.08
CA LYS A 17 -33.11 -9.91 -3.62
C LYS A 17 -31.99 -10.79 -3.04
N GLU A 18 -31.79 -11.99 -3.61
CA GLU A 18 -30.71 -12.91 -3.23
C GLU A 18 -29.32 -12.31 -3.48
N LYS A 19 -29.10 -11.68 -4.65
CA LYS A 19 -27.81 -11.04 -4.95
C LYS A 19 -27.56 -9.83 -4.06
N GLN A 20 -28.61 -9.06 -3.74
CA GLN A 20 -28.50 -7.97 -2.79
C GLN A 20 -28.09 -8.49 -1.41
N ALA A 21 -28.76 -9.54 -0.91
CA ALA A 21 -28.46 -10.16 0.37
C ALA A 21 -27.02 -10.70 0.42
N ALA A 22 -26.56 -11.38 -0.64
CA ALA A 22 -25.19 -11.88 -0.73
C ALA A 22 -24.13 -10.76 -0.67
N LEU A 23 -24.37 -9.63 -1.36
CA LEU A 23 -23.47 -8.48 -1.30
C LEU A 23 -23.46 -7.80 0.08
N ILE A 24 -24.61 -7.73 0.75
CA ILE A 24 -24.70 -7.21 2.11
C ILE A 24 -23.90 -8.10 3.06
N GLU A 25 -24.08 -9.42 2.98
CA GLU A 25 -23.36 -10.39 3.82
C GLU A 25 -21.83 -10.31 3.60
N GLU A 26 -21.39 -10.20 2.34
CA GLU A 26 -19.97 -10.03 2.01
C GLU A 26 -19.43 -8.73 2.60
N ALA A 27 -20.17 -7.62 2.45
CA ALA A 27 -19.78 -6.33 3.00
C ALA A 27 -19.65 -6.36 4.53
N GLU A 28 -20.64 -6.94 5.22
CA GLU A 28 -20.60 -7.13 6.67
C GLU A 28 -19.42 -7.99 7.11
N THR A 29 -19.09 -9.02 6.33
CA THR A 29 -17.95 -9.89 6.60
C THR A 29 -16.63 -9.15 6.46
N VAL A 30 -16.45 -8.37 5.40
CA VAL A 30 -15.26 -7.53 5.21
C VAL A 30 -15.10 -6.51 6.33
N ILE A 31 -16.20 -5.88 6.77
CA ILE A 31 -16.19 -4.92 7.89
C ILE A 31 -15.72 -5.61 9.16
N ARG A 32 -16.35 -6.74 9.53
CA ARG A 32 -16.00 -7.51 10.73
C ARG A 32 -14.53 -7.95 10.73
N GLN A 33 -14.06 -8.49 9.61
CA GLN A 33 -12.66 -8.91 9.46
C GLN A 33 -11.69 -7.74 9.55
N THR A 34 -12.04 -6.59 8.96
CA THR A 34 -11.19 -5.39 8.98
C THR A 34 -11.08 -4.83 10.40
N ILE A 35 -12.18 -4.78 11.15
CA ILE A 35 -12.18 -4.32 12.54
C ILE A 35 -11.33 -5.26 13.40
N ALA A 36 -11.57 -6.57 13.34
CA ALA A 36 -10.81 -7.55 14.11
C ALA A 36 -9.30 -7.48 13.81
N ALA A 37 -8.91 -7.43 12.54
CA ALA A 37 -7.51 -7.30 12.15
C ALA A 37 -6.88 -5.98 12.62
N ASN A 38 -7.67 -4.89 12.66
CA ASN A 38 -7.21 -3.61 13.17
C ASN A 38 -7.04 -3.61 14.70
N GLU A 39 -7.96 -4.24 15.43
CA GLU A 39 -7.86 -4.42 16.89
C GLU A 39 -6.62 -5.24 17.27
N GLU A 40 -6.38 -6.36 16.58
CA GLU A 40 -5.15 -7.16 16.75
C GLU A 40 -3.89 -6.35 16.43
N PHE A 41 -3.92 -5.54 15.37
CA PHE A 41 -2.80 -4.68 14.99
C PHE A 41 -2.49 -3.63 16.07
N ILE A 42 -3.52 -3.01 16.64
CA ILE A 42 -3.37 -2.04 17.72
C ILE A 42 -2.84 -2.72 18.99
N ALA A 43 -3.39 -3.89 19.36
CA ALA A 43 -2.92 -4.69 20.48
C ALA A 43 -1.43 -5.10 20.33
N GLY A 44 -0.99 -5.35 19.10
CA GLY A 44 0.41 -5.62 18.74
C GLY A 44 1.33 -4.39 18.67
N GLY A 45 0.92 -3.24 19.19
CA GLY A 45 1.72 -2.00 19.22
C GLY A 45 1.64 -1.15 17.95
N ALA A 46 0.64 -1.41 17.10
CA ALA A 46 0.38 -0.67 15.85
C ALA A 46 1.59 -0.65 14.88
N THR A 47 2.39 -1.71 14.87
CA THR A 47 3.56 -1.86 13.99
C THR A 47 3.54 -3.19 13.25
N PHE A 48 3.81 -3.15 11.95
CA PHE A 48 4.02 -4.38 11.18
C PHE A 48 5.44 -4.93 11.42
N GLN A 49 5.53 -6.13 11.99
CA GLN A 49 6.80 -6.85 12.19
C GLN A 49 7.21 -7.68 10.96
N ASP A 50 6.25 -7.98 10.09
CA ASP A 50 6.50 -8.82 8.91
C ASP A 50 7.34 -8.04 7.86
N PRO A 51 8.47 -8.60 7.39
CA PRO A 51 9.36 -7.96 6.42
C PRO A 51 8.70 -7.69 5.06
N LYS A 52 7.53 -8.31 4.78
CA LYS A 52 6.73 -7.98 3.60
C LYS A 52 6.22 -6.55 3.63
N TRP A 53 6.14 -5.88 4.77
CA TRP A 53 5.74 -4.48 4.85
C TRP A 53 6.96 -3.57 4.94
N LYS A 54 6.95 -2.47 4.18
CA LYS A 54 7.99 -1.44 4.22
C LYS A 54 7.36 -0.13 4.67
N LEU A 55 7.90 0.48 5.72
CA LEU A 55 7.54 1.84 6.12
C LEU A 55 7.95 2.82 5.01
N VAL A 56 6.97 3.58 4.50
CA VAL A 56 7.15 4.58 3.45
C VAL A 56 7.28 5.97 4.06
N ARG A 57 6.48 6.28 5.09
CA ARG A 57 6.48 7.59 5.74
C ARG A 57 6.03 7.47 7.19
N ALA A 58 6.64 8.27 8.06
CA ALA A 58 6.16 8.51 9.41
C ALA A 58 6.10 10.02 9.65
N LYS A 59 4.95 10.53 10.11
CA LYS A 59 4.77 11.96 10.46
C LYS A 59 3.64 12.06 11.48
N GLU A 60 3.85 12.85 12.54
CA GLU A 60 2.77 13.18 13.51
C GLU A 60 2.04 11.95 14.05
N GLY A 61 2.76 10.86 14.35
CA GLY A 61 2.17 9.61 14.83
C GLY A 61 1.51 8.73 13.75
N LEU A 62 1.32 9.24 12.53
CA LEU A 62 0.88 8.45 11.38
C LEU A 62 2.04 7.68 10.75
N ARG A 63 1.87 6.37 10.57
CA ARG A 63 2.84 5.50 9.88
C ARG A 63 2.18 4.88 8.64
N VAL A 64 2.75 5.13 7.47
CA VAL A 64 2.26 4.62 6.19
C VAL A 64 3.18 3.50 5.72
N TYR A 65 2.61 2.33 5.48
CA TYR A 65 3.33 1.15 5.02
C TYR A 65 2.89 0.75 3.61
N ARG A 66 3.80 0.11 2.87
CA ARG A 66 3.52 -0.53 1.59
C ARG A 66 3.94 -1.98 1.64
N GLN A 67 3.10 -2.87 1.12
CA GLN A 67 3.47 -4.26 0.92
C GLN A 67 4.51 -4.37 -0.21
N ARG A 68 5.62 -5.06 0.07
CA ARG A 68 6.58 -5.53 -0.91
C ARG A 68 5.88 -6.61 -1.72
N ARG A 69 5.96 -6.49 -3.06
CA ARG A 69 5.61 -7.61 -3.93
C ARG A 69 6.71 -8.66 -3.73
N SER A 70 6.45 -9.70 -2.94
CA SER A 70 7.28 -10.89 -3.00
C SER A 70 7.24 -11.40 -4.43
N ALA A 71 8.39 -11.68 -5.05
CA ALA A 71 8.47 -12.34 -6.35
C ALA A 71 8.04 -13.82 -6.28
N ASN A 72 7.20 -14.20 -5.31
CA ASN A 72 6.56 -15.49 -5.29
C ASN A 72 5.46 -15.46 -6.36
N ARG A 73 5.85 -15.99 -7.53
CA ARG A 73 4.95 -16.50 -8.57
C ARG A 73 3.94 -17.43 -7.92
N THR A 74 2.80 -16.91 -7.50
CA THR A 74 1.58 -17.69 -7.58
C THR A 74 1.03 -17.37 -8.96
N THR A 75 1.12 -18.34 -9.86
CA THR A 75 0.42 -18.34 -11.14
C THR A 75 -1.08 -18.20 -10.84
N ARG A 76 -1.58 -16.97 -10.72
CA ARG A 76 -2.97 -16.70 -11.03
C ARG A 76 -3.09 -17.05 -12.50
N ALA A 77 -3.68 -18.20 -12.79
CA ALA A 77 -4.17 -18.54 -14.11
C ALA A 77 -4.97 -17.33 -14.58
N SER A 78 -4.38 -16.56 -15.48
CA SER A 78 -5.04 -15.45 -16.14
C SER A 78 -6.09 -16.11 -17.03
N THR A 79 -7.35 -16.12 -16.57
CA THR A 79 -8.48 -16.40 -17.43
C THR A 79 -8.48 -15.31 -18.48
N LYS A 80 -7.79 -15.58 -19.59
CA LYS A 80 -7.74 -14.76 -20.79
C LYS A 80 -9.14 -14.74 -21.37
N VAL A 81 -9.98 -13.83 -20.90
CA VAL A 81 -11.17 -13.42 -21.63
C VAL A 81 -10.66 -12.81 -22.93
N GLN A 82 -10.88 -13.53 -24.04
CA GLN A 82 -10.54 -13.05 -25.37
C GLN A 82 -11.47 -11.88 -25.70
N ILE A 83 -10.97 -10.66 -25.52
CA ILE A 83 -11.61 -9.46 -26.05
C ILE A 83 -11.33 -9.46 -27.56
N PRO A 84 -12.34 -9.48 -28.45
CA PRO A 84 -12.12 -9.40 -29.88
C PRO A 84 -11.45 -8.06 -30.24
N SER A 85 -10.45 -8.16 -31.11
CA SER A 85 -9.53 -7.12 -31.54
C SER A 85 -10.23 -5.89 -32.13
N THR A 86 -10.10 -4.75 -31.45
CA THR A 86 -10.43 -3.41 -31.96
C THR A 86 -9.15 -2.71 -32.43
N PRO A 87 -9.17 -1.91 -33.50
CA PRO A 87 -8.00 -1.53 -34.26
C PRO A 87 -7.06 -0.58 -33.50
N GLN A 88 -5.77 -0.80 -33.75
CA GLN A 88 -4.61 -0.17 -33.12
C GLN A 88 -4.57 1.35 -33.37
N SER A 89 -5.00 2.13 -32.39
CA SER A 89 -4.63 3.55 -32.28
C SER A 89 -3.27 3.68 -31.61
N GLN A 90 -2.32 4.29 -32.31
CA GLN A 90 -0.99 4.61 -31.81
C GLN A 90 -1.09 5.64 -30.68
N SER A 91 -1.11 5.16 -29.43
CA SER A 91 -0.87 6.01 -28.26
C SER A 91 0.57 5.81 -27.81
N SER A 92 1.32 6.91 -27.82
CA SER A 92 2.73 6.97 -27.44
C SER A 92 2.91 6.44 -26.01
N SER A 93 3.56 5.29 -25.90
CA SER A 93 3.91 4.72 -24.61
C SER A 93 4.95 5.62 -23.94
N LEU A 94 4.54 6.32 -22.88
CA LEU A 94 5.48 6.92 -21.94
C LEU A 94 6.22 5.77 -21.24
N SER A 95 7.33 5.37 -21.84
CA SER A 95 8.28 4.45 -21.24
C SER A 95 8.91 5.13 -20.03
N PHE A 96 8.40 4.83 -18.83
CA PHE A 96 9.16 5.05 -17.60
C PHE A 96 10.32 4.07 -17.58
N LYS A 97 11.39 4.39 -18.32
CA LYS A 97 12.69 3.78 -18.14
C LYS A 97 13.04 3.98 -16.66
N ARG A 98 13.02 2.89 -15.89
CA ARG A 98 13.66 2.87 -14.56
C ARG A 98 15.13 3.08 -14.80
N ARG A 99 15.55 4.35 -14.85
CA ARG A 99 16.95 4.71 -14.76
C ARG A 99 17.46 4.15 -13.44
N GLY A 100 18.58 3.44 -13.52
CA GLY A 100 19.27 2.88 -12.39
C GLY A 100 19.50 3.91 -11.30
N ARG A 101 19.60 3.40 -10.07
CA ARG A 101 19.93 4.15 -8.85
C ARG A 101 21.13 5.06 -9.12
N THR A 102 20.84 6.34 -9.26
CA THR A 102 21.69 7.39 -8.73
C THR A 102 20.95 7.87 -7.49
N ALA A 103 21.60 7.69 -6.34
CA ALA A 103 21.13 8.28 -5.10
C ALA A 103 21.14 9.79 -5.29
N SER A 104 20.01 10.35 -5.74
CA SER A 104 19.72 11.74 -5.51
C SER A 104 19.58 11.87 -4.01
N ASP A 105 20.61 12.48 -3.46
CA ASP A 105 20.75 12.93 -2.10
C ASP A 105 19.59 13.86 -1.76
N MET A 106 18.43 13.28 -1.49
CA MET A 106 17.33 13.95 -0.81
C MET A 106 17.74 13.98 0.67
N HIS A 107 18.74 14.80 0.97
CA HIS A 107 19.02 15.31 2.29
C HIS A 107 17.75 16.06 2.74
N TRP A 108 16.89 15.36 3.47
CA TRP A 108 16.05 15.98 4.47
C TRP A 108 16.56 15.45 5.79
N ALA A 109 17.14 16.36 6.57
CA ALA A 109 17.94 16.04 7.74
C ALA A 109 17.22 15.07 8.69
N LEU A 110 17.78 13.87 8.80
CA LEU A 110 17.63 13.00 9.97
C LEU A 110 18.30 13.71 11.16
N THR A 111 17.56 14.59 11.82
CA THR A 111 17.93 15.04 13.16
C THR A 111 16.82 14.65 14.12
N ARG A 112 17.03 13.49 14.73
CA ARG A 112 16.84 13.24 16.16
C ARG A 112 17.62 11.96 16.48
N LYS A 113 18.90 12.13 16.80
CA LYS A 113 19.66 11.14 17.56
C LYS A 113 19.04 11.04 18.96
N PRO A 114 18.83 9.85 19.54
CA PRO A 114 18.63 9.74 20.97
C PRO A 114 19.93 10.15 21.67
N HIS A 115 19.84 11.15 22.55
CA HIS A 115 20.89 11.50 23.49
C HIS A 115 21.12 10.32 24.43
N TYR A 116 22.15 9.50 24.15
CA TYR A 116 22.78 8.74 25.22
C TYR A 116 23.66 9.72 26.00
N LEU A 117 23.29 9.93 27.26
CA LEU A 117 24.08 10.64 28.25
C LEU A 117 25.47 9.97 28.34
N ARG A 118 26.48 10.69 27.85
CA ARG A 118 27.89 10.38 28.04
C ARG A 118 28.31 10.96 29.40
N SER A 119 28.37 10.11 30.43
CA SER A 119 29.07 10.45 31.67
C SER A 119 30.59 10.44 31.44
N PRO A 120 31.35 11.44 31.91
CA PRO A 120 32.80 11.43 31.82
C PRO A 120 33.45 10.71 33.01
N GLY A 121 34.35 9.79 32.68
CA GLY A 121 35.68 9.58 33.26
C GLY A 121 35.88 9.52 34.78
N THR A 122 36.48 8.41 35.22
CA THR A 122 37.76 8.49 35.95
C THR A 122 38.50 7.16 35.83
N ALA A 123 39.64 7.18 35.15
CA ALA A 123 40.68 6.18 35.28
C ALA A 123 41.54 6.56 36.49
N PHE A 124 41.80 5.61 37.39
CA PHE A 124 42.93 5.67 38.32
C PHE A 124 43.69 4.35 38.21
N LYS A 125 44.95 4.47 37.80
CA LYS A 125 46.01 3.47 37.86
C LYS A 125 47.10 4.11 38.70
N THR A 126 47.53 3.47 39.78
CA THR A 126 48.91 3.43 40.34
C THR A 126 48.90 2.79 41.72
N GLY A 127 49.93 1.99 41.99
CA GLY A 127 50.20 1.34 43.28
C GLY A 127 50.43 -0.15 43.12
#